data_AF-R6MII4-F1
#
_entry.id   AF-R6MII4-F1
#
_cell.length_a   1.000
_cell.length_b   1.000
_cell.length_c   1.000
_cell.angle_alpha   90.00
_cell.angle_beta   90.00
_cell.angle_gamma   90.00
#
_symmetry.space_group_name_H-M   'P 1'
#
loop_
_entity.id
_entity.type
_entity.pdbx_description
1 polymer ?
#
loop_
_entity_poly.entity_id
_entity_poly.type
_entity_poly.pdbx_seq_one_letter_code
_entity_poly.pdbx_strand_id
1 'polypeptide(L)'
;MKKVLFTTALFLTACAVSAQESVVKEAKSAKSDPVKAAQIIEPALVDPSTANDPETWKLAGDFQKSIYDEENMKLYLPGGQADTSKLYNSLIKMFEYYTKCDEVEQAKVKSGELKKPKLRKKLSKTLATVRPNLTNGGSDAYNSGNYANALKFFGLYVDAAGNPMFEDEASVKNDTLTPLIACYAALAANSLNDKDAVIKYATIGKSHKEEGYRALMCLAEVYGKGENPDSTQWLATIKEGTERFPTQEYFIGNLMDYYIQKGRIDDGLTEIDQVLAKNETPYFLYVKGVLQYEKKDYDAAIATFNSIIAKNSDFVAEAYSKIGDCYFFPAQLIVEENSKISMDDPKYAENEAKIKELYEKAAPNYEKAKELKPDNRQLWGQYLLNIYWKLNKAEYDALEKELTM
;
A
#
# COMPACT_ATOMS: atom_id res chain seq x y z
N MET A 1 -21.81 -63.23 -17.83
CA MET A 1 -21.32 -61.90 -18.27
C MET A 1 -20.88 -60.95 -17.14
N LYS A 2 -21.14 -61.23 -15.84
CA LYS A 2 -20.68 -60.39 -14.72
C LYS A 2 -19.21 -60.57 -14.27
N LYS A 3 -18.51 -61.62 -14.73
CA LYS A 3 -17.09 -61.87 -14.41
C LYS A 3 -16.08 -61.26 -15.39
N VAL A 4 -16.52 -60.81 -16.58
CA VAL A 4 -15.63 -60.22 -17.60
C VAL A 4 -15.48 -58.71 -17.39
N LEU A 5 -16.52 -58.02 -16.90
CA LEU A 5 -16.49 -56.58 -16.64
C LEU A 5 -15.53 -56.17 -15.50
N PHE A 6 -15.31 -57.04 -14.50
CA PHE A 6 -14.36 -56.77 -13.42
C PHE A 6 -12.89 -56.86 -13.87
N THR A 7 -12.59 -57.70 -14.86
CA THR A 7 -11.23 -57.86 -15.38
C THR A 7 -10.86 -56.74 -16.35
N THR A 8 -11.79 -56.28 -17.19
CA THR A 8 -11.55 -55.18 -18.14
C THR A 8 -11.38 -53.82 -17.44
N ALA A 9 -12.10 -53.58 -16.34
CA ALA A 9 -11.91 -52.38 -15.52
C ALA A 9 -10.56 -52.37 -14.77
N LEU A 10 -10.03 -53.54 -14.38
CA LEU A 10 -8.70 -53.69 -13.79
C LEU A 10 -7.58 -53.48 -14.83
N PHE A 11 -7.77 -53.89 -16.07
CA PHE A 11 -6.79 -53.64 -17.15
C PHE A 11 -6.75 -52.17 -17.58
N LEU A 12 -7.89 -51.47 -17.64
CA LEU A 12 -7.92 -50.04 -17.97
C LEU A 12 -7.29 -49.16 -16.89
N THR A 13 -7.43 -49.52 -15.61
CA THR A 13 -6.76 -48.81 -14.50
C THR A 13 -5.26 -49.14 -14.42
N ALA A 14 -4.85 -50.39 -14.66
CA ALA A 14 -3.43 -50.75 -14.69
C ALA A 14 -2.66 -50.13 -15.89
N CYS A 15 -3.29 -50.01 -17.06
CA CYS A 15 -2.67 -49.36 -18.23
C CYS A 15 -2.44 -47.86 -18.02
N ALA A 16 -3.36 -47.16 -17.36
CA ALA A 16 -3.21 -45.74 -17.05
C ALA A 16 -2.05 -45.47 -16.06
N VAL A 17 -1.91 -46.30 -15.02
CA VAL A 17 -0.81 -46.19 -14.03
C VAL A 17 0.57 -46.40 -14.71
N SER A 18 0.67 -47.32 -15.66
CA SER A 18 1.94 -47.58 -16.36
C SER A 18 2.36 -46.47 -17.35
N ALA A 19 1.40 -45.68 -17.83
CA ALA A 19 1.66 -44.67 -18.85
C ALA A 19 2.41 -43.47 -18.27
N GLN A 20 1.99 -42.93 -17.12
CA GLN A 20 2.61 -41.72 -16.57
C GLN A 20 3.98 -42.01 -15.92
N GLU A 21 4.21 -43.21 -15.37
CA GLU A 21 5.56 -43.63 -14.97
C GLU A 21 6.54 -43.66 -16.16
N SER A 22 6.06 -43.99 -17.36
CA SER A 22 6.87 -43.96 -18.58
C SER A 22 7.21 -42.52 -18.99
N VAL A 23 6.27 -41.58 -18.82
CA VAL A 23 6.48 -40.14 -19.05
C VAL A 23 7.57 -39.59 -18.12
N VAL A 24 7.57 -39.98 -16.84
CA VAL A 24 8.63 -39.59 -15.89
C VAL A 24 10.01 -40.10 -16.34
N LYS A 25 10.09 -41.36 -16.81
CA LYS A 25 11.33 -41.96 -17.34
C LYS A 25 11.79 -41.28 -18.62
N GLU A 26 10.87 -40.92 -19.51
CA GLU A 26 11.14 -40.19 -20.74
C GLU A 26 11.71 -38.80 -20.43
N ALA A 27 11.05 -38.03 -19.55
CA ALA A 27 11.52 -36.73 -19.12
C ALA A 27 12.92 -36.81 -18.50
N LYS A 28 13.17 -37.80 -17.64
CA LYS A 28 14.50 -38.04 -17.05
C LYS A 28 15.57 -38.33 -18.10
N SER A 29 15.22 -39.04 -19.16
CA SER A 29 16.12 -39.36 -20.27
C SER A 29 16.42 -38.12 -21.12
N ALA A 30 15.47 -37.19 -21.22
CA ALA A 30 15.60 -35.92 -21.93
C ALA A 30 16.38 -34.83 -21.16
N LYS A 31 16.91 -35.10 -19.96
CA LYS A 31 17.53 -34.10 -19.07
C LYS A 31 18.66 -33.24 -19.67
N SER A 32 19.28 -33.68 -20.78
CA SER A 32 20.27 -32.87 -21.50
C SER A 32 19.66 -31.64 -22.18
N ASP A 33 18.35 -31.68 -22.44
CA ASP A 33 17.53 -30.54 -22.87
C ASP A 33 16.48 -30.29 -21.77
N PRO A 34 16.80 -29.44 -20.77
CA PRO A 34 15.94 -29.27 -19.60
C PRO A 34 14.61 -28.59 -19.94
N VAL A 35 14.54 -27.81 -21.04
CA VAL A 35 13.28 -27.21 -21.51
C VAL A 35 12.35 -28.30 -22.03
N LYS A 36 12.86 -29.19 -22.90
CA LYS A 36 12.09 -30.32 -23.39
C LYS A 36 11.71 -31.29 -22.27
N ALA A 37 12.63 -31.59 -21.36
CA ALA A 37 12.36 -32.46 -20.22
C ALA A 37 11.27 -31.88 -19.29
N ALA A 38 11.29 -30.57 -19.07
CA ALA A 38 10.25 -29.87 -18.31
C ALA A 38 8.87 -29.94 -18.97
N GLN A 39 8.79 -29.89 -20.30
CA GLN A 39 7.52 -30.06 -21.03
C GLN A 39 7.00 -31.50 -20.96
N ILE A 40 7.90 -32.49 -21.10
CA ILE A 40 7.51 -33.91 -21.07
C ILE A 40 6.93 -34.29 -19.71
N ILE A 41 7.48 -33.77 -18.60
CA ILE A 41 7.04 -34.18 -17.26
C ILE A 41 5.68 -33.59 -16.83
N GLU A 42 5.18 -32.53 -17.49
CA GLU A 42 3.97 -31.81 -17.03
C GLU A 42 2.74 -32.70 -16.80
N PRO A 43 2.38 -33.65 -17.70
CA PRO A 43 1.24 -34.54 -17.49
C PRO A 43 1.38 -35.43 -16.24
N ALA A 44 2.60 -35.81 -15.87
CA ALA A 44 2.87 -36.65 -14.70
C ALA A 44 2.72 -35.89 -13.37
N LEU A 45 2.68 -34.55 -13.39
CA LEU A 45 2.51 -33.73 -12.20
C LEU A 45 1.06 -33.67 -11.71
N VAL A 46 0.10 -34.06 -12.54
CA VAL A 46 -1.34 -34.05 -12.19
C VAL A 46 -1.95 -35.46 -12.10
N ASP A 47 -1.25 -36.48 -12.58
CA ASP A 47 -1.73 -37.86 -12.50
C ASP A 47 -1.51 -38.44 -11.09
N PRO A 48 -2.54 -38.99 -10.43
CA PRO A 48 -2.42 -39.51 -9.07
C PRO A 48 -1.34 -40.59 -8.86
N SER A 49 -0.99 -41.36 -9.89
CA SER A 49 0.03 -42.41 -9.79
C SER A 49 1.45 -41.85 -9.65
N THR A 50 1.71 -40.66 -10.22
CA THR A 50 3.04 -40.03 -10.23
C THR A 50 3.11 -38.76 -9.40
N ALA A 51 2.00 -38.02 -9.25
CA ALA A 51 1.91 -36.81 -8.43
C ALA A 51 2.03 -37.10 -6.92
N ASN A 52 1.75 -38.34 -6.49
CA ASN A 52 2.00 -38.79 -5.12
C ASN A 52 3.43 -39.31 -4.90
N ASP A 53 4.29 -39.30 -5.93
CA ASP A 53 5.71 -39.62 -5.78
C ASP A 53 6.54 -38.33 -5.62
N PRO A 54 7.23 -38.11 -4.48
CA PRO A 54 8.05 -36.92 -4.30
C PRO A 54 9.20 -36.82 -5.32
N GLU A 55 9.70 -37.93 -5.88
CA GLU A 55 10.76 -37.89 -6.89
C GLU A 55 10.29 -37.29 -8.23
N THR A 56 8.99 -37.42 -8.58
CA THR A 56 8.42 -36.77 -9.77
C THR A 56 8.53 -35.25 -9.65
N TRP A 57 8.11 -34.69 -8.51
CA TRP A 57 8.19 -33.25 -8.24
C TRP A 57 9.62 -32.75 -8.13
N LYS A 58 10.49 -33.52 -7.48
CA LYS A 58 11.92 -33.21 -7.44
C LYS A 58 12.51 -33.15 -8.85
N LEU A 59 12.20 -34.11 -9.71
CA LEU A 59 12.71 -34.15 -11.08
C LEU A 59 12.24 -32.93 -11.89
N ALA A 60 10.97 -32.55 -11.76
CA ALA A 60 10.45 -31.33 -12.39
C ALA A 60 11.16 -30.08 -11.88
N GLY A 61 11.38 -29.96 -10.57
CA GLY A 61 12.14 -28.87 -9.97
C GLY A 61 13.60 -28.84 -10.43
N ASP A 62 14.25 -30.00 -10.58
CA ASP A 62 15.63 -30.11 -11.10
C ASP A 62 15.73 -29.59 -12.54
N PHE A 63 14.74 -29.84 -13.40
CA PHE A 63 14.71 -29.28 -14.75
C PHE A 63 14.57 -27.76 -14.74
N GLN A 64 13.68 -27.23 -13.91
CA GLN A 64 13.53 -25.78 -13.75
C GLN A 64 14.80 -25.14 -13.19
N LYS A 65 15.47 -25.80 -12.25
CA LYS A 65 16.77 -25.37 -11.74
C LYS A 65 17.80 -25.30 -12.85
N SER A 66 17.90 -26.31 -13.73
CA SER A 66 18.83 -26.30 -14.85
C SER A 66 18.56 -25.14 -15.83
N ILE A 67 17.29 -24.88 -16.14
CA ILE A 67 16.90 -23.74 -16.98
C ILE A 67 17.29 -22.42 -16.30
N TYR A 68 16.97 -22.29 -15.01
CA TYR A 68 17.28 -21.12 -14.21
C TYR A 68 18.80 -20.86 -14.16
N ASP A 69 19.60 -21.88 -13.81
CA ASP A 69 21.06 -21.76 -13.70
C ASP A 69 21.69 -21.32 -15.03
N GLU A 70 21.20 -21.85 -16.17
CA GLU A 70 21.67 -21.48 -17.51
C GLU A 70 21.42 -20.01 -17.82
N GLU A 71 20.20 -19.50 -17.61
CA GLU A 71 19.88 -18.09 -17.84
C GLU A 71 20.57 -17.18 -16.82
N ASN A 72 20.64 -17.60 -15.55
CA ASN A 72 21.25 -16.81 -14.48
C ASN A 72 22.75 -16.62 -14.73
N MET A 73 23.44 -17.64 -15.24
CA MET A 73 24.85 -17.56 -15.61
C MET A 73 25.11 -16.50 -16.69
N LYS A 74 24.20 -16.34 -17.66
CA LYS A 74 24.33 -15.34 -18.74
C LYS A 74 24.38 -13.91 -18.19
N LEU A 75 23.75 -13.62 -17.05
CA LEU A 75 23.77 -12.30 -16.42
C LEU A 75 25.17 -11.89 -15.92
N TYR A 76 26.08 -12.84 -15.71
CA TYR A 76 27.43 -12.58 -15.19
C TYR A 76 28.51 -12.64 -16.29
N LEU A 77 28.15 -13.00 -17.53
CA LEU A 77 29.08 -13.05 -18.65
C LEU A 77 29.21 -11.68 -19.32
N PRO A 78 30.43 -11.23 -19.69
CA PRO A 78 30.60 -10.00 -20.48
C PRO A 78 29.79 -10.05 -21.78
N GLY A 79 28.85 -9.12 -21.96
CA GLY A 79 27.96 -9.08 -23.12
C GLY A 79 26.86 -10.15 -23.14
N GLY A 80 26.69 -10.90 -22.05
CA GLY A 80 25.63 -11.89 -21.93
C GLY A 80 24.24 -11.26 -21.89
N GLN A 81 23.29 -11.90 -22.57
CA GLN A 81 21.87 -11.54 -22.53
C GLN A 81 21.09 -12.76 -22.06
N ALA A 82 20.54 -12.67 -20.86
CA ALA A 82 19.63 -13.70 -20.34
C ALA A 82 18.21 -13.46 -20.85
N ASP A 83 17.48 -14.54 -21.12
CA ASP A 83 16.03 -14.46 -21.24
C ASP A 83 15.43 -14.33 -19.83
N THR A 84 15.15 -13.09 -19.41
CA THR A 84 14.65 -12.79 -18.06
C THR A 84 13.27 -13.41 -17.81
N SER A 85 12.44 -13.55 -18.84
CA SER A 85 11.15 -14.23 -18.71
C SER A 85 11.34 -15.70 -18.40
N LYS A 86 12.22 -16.37 -19.14
CA LYS A 86 12.57 -17.79 -18.91
C LYS A 86 13.25 -17.99 -17.57
N LEU A 87 14.16 -17.10 -17.18
CA LEU A 87 14.84 -17.10 -15.88
C LEU A 87 13.84 -17.07 -14.74
N TYR A 88 12.98 -16.04 -14.70
CA TYR A 88 12.09 -15.80 -13.57
C TYR A 88 10.92 -16.78 -13.51
N ASN A 89 10.39 -17.23 -14.66
CA ASN A 89 9.40 -18.30 -14.70
C ASN A 89 9.97 -19.61 -14.13
N SER A 90 11.22 -19.93 -14.46
CA SER A 90 11.88 -21.14 -13.95
C SER A 90 12.16 -21.04 -12.45
N LEU A 91 12.51 -19.85 -11.96
CA LEU A 91 12.68 -19.61 -10.52
C LEU A 91 11.38 -19.89 -9.75
N ILE A 92 10.24 -19.34 -10.21
CA ILE A 92 8.92 -19.61 -9.61
C ILE A 92 8.61 -21.11 -9.63
N LYS A 93 8.67 -21.75 -10.80
CA LYS A 93 8.32 -23.17 -10.94
C LYS A 93 9.23 -24.05 -10.08
N MET A 94 10.50 -23.70 -9.92
CA MET A 94 11.41 -24.40 -9.00
C MET A 94 10.94 -24.32 -7.55
N PHE A 95 10.54 -23.13 -7.07
CA PHE A 95 9.95 -22.97 -5.72
C PHE A 95 8.67 -23.79 -5.56
N GLU A 96 7.76 -23.74 -6.54
CA GLU A 96 6.51 -24.49 -6.54
C GLU A 96 6.75 -26.00 -6.47
N TYR A 97 7.58 -26.54 -7.38
CA TYR A 97 7.82 -27.98 -7.50
C TYR A 97 8.60 -28.54 -6.31
N TYR A 98 9.61 -27.83 -5.81
CA TYR A 98 10.34 -28.30 -4.63
C TYR A 98 9.52 -28.18 -3.34
N THR A 99 8.67 -27.17 -3.20
CA THR A 99 7.72 -27.09 -2.08
C THR A 99 6.71 -28.24 -2.16
N LYS A 100 6.20 -28.52 -3.36
CA LYS A 100 5.27 -29.65 -3.57
C LYS A 100 5.93 -31.01 -3.29
N CYS A 101 7.20 -31.15 -3.66
CA CYS A 101 8.00 -32.33 -3.31
C CYS A 101 8.06 -32.54 -1.79
N ASP A 102 8.32 -31.47 -1.01
CA ASP A 102 8.32 -31.55 0.45
C ASP A 102 6.93 -31.91 0.99
N GLU A 103 5.85 -31.29 0.49
CA GLU A 103 4.47 -31.61 0.91
C GLU A 103 4.15 -33.09 0.75
N VAL A 104 4.45 -33.66 -0.43
CA VAL A 104 4.21 -35.07 -0.73
C VAL A 104 5.09 -35.97 0.15
N GLU A 105 6.36 -35.61 0.33
CA GLU A 105 7.28 -36.35 1.21
C GLU A 105 6.78 -36.35 2.67
N GLN A 106 6.31 -35.21 3.18
CA GLN A 106 5.74 -35.11 4.52
C GLN A 106 4.46 -35.92 4.68
N ALA A 107 3.59 -35.93 3.66
CA ALA A 107 2.38 -36.76 3.68
C ALA A 107 2.73 -38.25 3.83
N LYS A 108 3.77 -38.72 3.11
CA LYS A 108 4.29 -40.09 3.23
C LYS A 108 4.93 -40.38 4.59
N VAL A 109 5.55 -39.38 5.22
CA VAL A 109 6.06 -39.52 6.59
C VAL A 109 4.91 -39.66 7.57
N LYS A 110 3.88 -38.84 7.44
CA LYS A 110 2.67 -38.89 8.29
C LYS A 110 1.89 -40.19 8.15
N SER A 111 1.85 -40.78 6.95
CA SER A 111 1.19 -42.07 6.71
C SER A 111 2.01 -43.29 7.16
N GLY A 112 3.30 -43.10 7.47
CA GLY A 112 4.23 -44.18 7.83
C GLY A 112 4.89 -44.89 6.64
N GLU A 113 4.59 -44.49 5.40
CA GLU A 113 5.28 -45.01 4.20
C GLU A 113 6.78 -44.63 4.20
N LEU A 114 7.11 -43.44 4.73
CA LEU A 114 8.47 -43.00 4.96
C LEU A 114 8.74 -42.80 6.46
N LYS A 115 9.91 -43.24 6.93
CA LYS A 115 10.32 -43.03 8.33
C LYS A 115 10.65 -41.57 8.66
N LYS A 116 11.18 -40.83 7.67
CA LYS A 116 11.62 -39.43 7.79
C LYS A 116 11.75 -38.81 6.39
N PRO A 117 11.71 -37.48 6.27
CA PRO A 117 12.01 -36.83 4.99
C PRO A 117 13.46 -37.07 4.58
N LYS A 118 13.66 -37.32 3.28
CA LYS A 118 14.95 -37.57 2.64
C LYS A 118 15.40 -36.38 1.80
N LEU A 119 14.46 -35.65 1.20
CA LEU A 119 14.72 -34.60 0.21
C LEU A 119 14.69 -33.19 0.82
N ARG A 120 13.84 -32.94 1.84
CA ARG A 120 13.66 -31.62 2.47
C ARG A 120 14.95 -30.83 2.64
N LYS A 121 15.93 -31.38 3.37
CA LYS A 121 17.20 -30.68 3.71
C LYS A 121 18.01 -30.25 2.49
N LYS A 122 17.96 -31.01 1.40
CA LYS A 122 18.69 -30.64 0.16
C LYS A 122 17.94 -29.55 -0.59
N LEU A 123 16.62 -29.69 -0.69
CA LEU A 123 15.76 -28.78 -1.42
C LEU A 123 15.65 -27.42 -0.70
N SER A 124 15.54 -27.40 0.63
CA SER A 124 15.53 -26.19 1.46
C SER A 124 16.78 -25.34 1.21
N LYS A 125 17.97 -25.96 1.26
CA LYS A 125 19.25 -25.29 0.95
C LYS A 125 19.34 -24.76 -0.48
N THR A 126 18.79 -25.52 -1.42
CA THR A 126 18.78 -25.12 -2.83
C THR A 126 17.93 -23.87 -3.02
N LEU A 127 16.70 -23.88 -2.48
CA LEU A 127 15.80 -22.73 -2.53
C LEU A 127 16.33 -21.54 -1.72
N ALA A 128 16.92 -21.76 -0.55
CA ALA A 128 17.49 -20.69 0.26
C ALA A 128 18.58 -19.91 -0.48
N THR A 129 19.42 -20.60 -1.28
CA THR A 129 20.48 -19.97 -2.09
C THR A 129 19.93 -19.01 -3.16
N VAL A 130 18.81 -19.37 -3.78
CA VAL A 130 18.23 -18.63 -4.93
C VAL A 130 17.05 -17.74 -4.53
N ARG A 131 16.56 -17.84 -3.29
CA ARG A 131 15.49 -17.00 -2.73
C ARG A 131 15.73 -15.50 -2.92
N PRO A 132 16.95 -14.94 -2.73
CA PRO A 132 17.19 -13.53 -2.99
C PRO A 132 16.80 -13.08 -4.40
N ASN A 133 16.91 -13.95 -5.41
CA ASN A 133 16.58 -13.57 -6.79
C ASN A 133 15.07 -13.41 -7.03
N LEU A 134 14.21 -13.84 -6.10
CA LEU A 134 12.79 -13.50 -6.14
C LEU A 134 12.57 -11.99 -6.00
N THR A 135 13.44 -11.25 -5.29
CA THR A 135 13.29 -9.79 -5.17
C THR A 135 13.54 -9.09 -6.50
N ASN A 136 14.47 -9.61 -7.32
CA ASN A 136 14.75 -9.08 -8.66
C ASN A 136 13.56 -9.34 -9.60
N GLY A 137 13.07 -10.59 -9.64
CA GLY A 137 11.89 -10.94 -10.44
C GLY A 137 10.64 -10.15 -10.01
N GLY A 138 10.46 -9.93 -8.71
CA GLY A 138 9.37 -9.11 -8.19
C GLY A 138 9.50 -7.65 -8.58
N SER A 139 10.70 -7.07 -8.52
CA SER A 139 10.96 -5.67 -8.90
C SER A 139 10.75 -5.45 -10.40
N ASP A 140 11.25 -6.36 -11.24
CA ASP A 140 11.08 -6.28 -12.69
C ASP A 140 9.60 -6.41 -13.09
N ALA A 141 8.87 -7.33 -12.45
CA ALA A 141 7.42 -7.47 -12.63
C ALA A 141 6.65 -6.23 -12.16
N TYR A 142 7.02 -5.66 -11.02
CA TYR A 142 6.36 -4.46 -10.48
C TYR A 142 6.58 -3.25 -11.39
N ASN A 143 7.81 -3.03 -11.83
CA ASN A 143 8.18 -1.90 -12.69
C ASN A 143 7.57 -1.98 -14.09
N SER A 144 7.22 -3.19 -14.55
CA SER A 144 6.48 -3.40 -15.80
C SER A 144 4.96 -3.36 -15.65
N GLY A 145 4.44 -3.06 -14.45
CA GLY A 145 3.01 -3.02 -14.14
C GLY A 145 2.36 -4.40 -14.04
N ASN A 146 3.15 -5.48 -14.06
CA ASN A 146 2.65 -6.85 -13.86
C ASN A 146 2.57 -7.18 -12.37
N TYR A 147 1.61 -6.57 -11.69
CA TYR A 147 1.45 -6.70 -10.24
C TYR A 147 1.11 -8.13 -9.79
N ALA A 148 0.46 -8.93 -10.62
CA ALA A 148 0.18 -10.34 -10.32
C ALA A 148 1.46 -11.17 -10.18
N ASN A 149 2.40 -11.02 -11.11
CA ASN A 149 3.70 -11.68 -10.99
C ASN A 149 4.55 -11.06 -9.87
N ALA A 150 4.52 -9.74 -9.69
CA ALA A 150 5.23 -9.09 -8.60
C ALA A 150 4.79 -9.65 -7.23
N LEU A 151 3.47 -9.74 -7.01
CA LEU A 151 2.89 -10.36 -5.81
C LEU A 151 3.35 -11.81 -5.65
N LYS A 152 3.39 -12.59 -6.73
CA LYS A 152 3.86 -13.98 -6.69
C LYS A 152 5.31 -14.09 -6.24
N PHE A 153 6.21 -13.27 -6.80
CA PHE A 153 7.63 -13.25 -6.41
C PHE A 153 7.84 -12.81 -4.96
N PHE A 154 7.29 -11.65 -4.59
CA PHE A 154 7.45 -11.12 -3.24
C PHE A 154 6.76 -12.01 -2.20
N GLY A 155 5.59 -12.56 -2.54
CA GLY A 155 4.87 -13.51 -1.69
C GLY A 155 5.66 -14.78 -1.41
N LEU A 156 6.24 -15.41 -2.45
CA LEU A 156 7.12 -16.58 -2.26
C LEU A 156 8.32 -16.26 -1.36
N TYR A 157 8.91 -15.06 -1.49
CA TYR A 157 10.00 -14.63 -0.63
C TYR A 157 9.57 -14.55 0.84
N VAL A 158 8.44 -13.88 1.10
CA VAL A 158 7.93 -13.65 2.46
C VAL A 158 7.44 -14.94 3.10
N ASP A 159 6.67 -15.74 2.37
CA ASP A 159 6.07 -16.98 2.86
C ASP A 159 7.11 -18.05 3.21
N ALA A 160 8.28 -18.02 2.58
CA ALA A 160 9.37 -18.96 2.88
C ALA A 160 9.80 -18.92 4.36
N ALA A 161 9.74 -17.76 5.03
CA ALA A 161 10.12 -17.64 6.44
C ALA A 161 9.16 -18.40 7.38
N GLY A 162 7.88 -18.53 7.00
CA GLY A 162 6.86 -19.27 7.75
C GLY A 162 6.67 -20.71 7.28
N ASN A 163 7.31 -21.13 6.20
CA ASN A 163 7.14 -22.46 5.63
C ASN A 163 8.00 -23.51 6.38
N PRO A 164 7.41 -24.61 6.88
CA PRO A 164 8.14 -25.68 7.61
C PRO A 164 9.31 -26.30 6.84
N MET A 165 9.32 -26.22 5.51
CA MET A 165 10.45 -26.68 4.69
C MET A 165 11.76 -25.96 5.06
N PHE A 166 11.70 -24.72 5.52
CA PHE A 166 12.84 -23.88 5.86
C PHE A 166 13.12 -23.82 7.38
N GLU A 167 12.54 -24.72 8.18
CA GLU A 167 12.66 -24.68 9.65
C GLU A 167 14.12 -24.74 10.15
N ASP A 168 14.99 -25.42 9.40
CA ASP A 168 16.43 -25.56 9.67
C ASP A 168 17.30 -24.51 8.93
N GLU A 169 16.71 -23.66 8.09
CA GLU A 169 17.43 -22.64 7.31
C GLU A 169 17.39 -21.28 8.02
N ALA A 170 18.34 -21.07 8.94
CA ALA A 170 18.40 -19.84 9.75
C ALA A 170 18.46 -18.55 8.91
N SER A 171 19.09 -18.59 7.73
CA SER A 171 19.16 -17.45 6.80
C SER A 171 17.81 -17.05 6.21
N VAL A 172 16.82 -17.95 6.20
CA VAL A 172 15.47 -17.67 5.72
C VAL A 172 14.58 -17.24 6.89
N LYS A 173 14.64 -17.93 8.03
CA LYS A 173 13.81 -17.62 9.21
C LYS A 173 14.13 -16.28 9.85
N ASN A 174 15.40 -15.93 9.92
CA ASN A 174 15.88 -14.72 10.59
C ASN A 174 16.17 -13.59 9.60
N ASP A 175 15.62 -13.69 8.38
CA ASP A 175 15.87 -12.71 7.33
C ASP A 175 15.20 -11.37 7.64
N THR A 176 16.03 -10.38 7.96
CA THR A 176 15.62 -9.02 8.29
C THR A 176 15.04 -8.24 7.10
N LEU A 177 15.20 -8.73 5.86
CA LEU A 177 14.57 -8.15 4.68
C LEU A 177 13.12 -8.59 4.52
N THR A 178 12.66 -9.63 5.24
CA THR A 178 11.28 -10.15 5.10
C THR A 178 10.22 -9.05 5.30
N PRO A 179 10.28 -8.18 6.33
CA PRO A 179 9.32 -7.07 6.46
C PRO A 179 9.38 -6.08 5.29
N LEU A 180 10.58 -5.77 4.77
CA LEU A 180 10.71 -4.87 3.62
C LEU A 180 10.03 -5.48 2.38
N ILE A 181 10.32 -6.74 2.07
CA ILE A 181 9.72 -7.42 0.92
C ILE A 181 8.20 -7.60 1.10
N ALA A 182 7.73 -7.77 2.34
CA ALA A 182 6.31 -7.79 2.64
C ALA A 182 5.61 -6.44 2.38
N CYS A 183 6.30 -5.30 2.55
CA CYS A 183 5.77 -4.01 2.08
C CYS A 183 5.55 -4.00 0.56
N TYR A 184 6.49 -4.52 -0.23
CA TYR A 184 6.33 -4.58 -1.69
C TYR A 184 5.27 -5.59 -2.14
N ALA A 185 5.14 -6.72 -1.44
CA ALA A 185 4.04 -7.65 -1.65
C ALA A 185 2.68 -6.99 -1.36
N ALA A 186 2.57 -6.21 -0.27
CA ALA A 186 1.35 -5.47 0.05
C ALA A 186 0.99 -4.43 -1.00
N LEU A 187 1.98 -3.67 -1.53
CA LEU A 187 1.74 -2.72 -2.62
C LEU A 187 1.24 -3.41 -3.89
N ALA A 188 1.88 -4.52 -4.29
CA ALA A 188 1.46 -5.29 -5.46
C ALA A 188 0.04 -5.85 -5.29
N ALA A 189 -0.29 -6.38 -4.11
CA ALA A 189 -1.63 -6.83 -3.77
C ALA A 189 -2.66 -5.68 -3.81
N ASN A 190 -2.28 -4.50 -3.30
CA ASN A 190 -3.14 -3.32 -3.30
C ASN A 190 -3.45 -2.86 -4.74
N SER A 191 -2.46 -2.88 -5.64
CA SER A 191 -2.66 -2.59 -7.07
C SER A 191 -3.61 -3.57 -7.77
N LEU A 192 -3.77 -4.78 -7.24
CA LEU A 192 -4.70 -5.79 -7.73
C LEU A 192 -6.08 -5.73 -7.05
N ASN A 193 -6.26 -4.87 -6.04
CA ASN A 193 -7.40 -4.88 -5.13
C ASN A 193 -7.60 -6.22 -4.40
N ASP A 194 -6.53 -7.00 -4.19
CA ASP A 194 -6.56 -8.26 -3.45
C ASP A 194 -6.46 -7.97 -1.94
N LYS A 195 -7.62 -7.80 -1.31
CA LYS A 195 -7.72 -7.40 0.11
C LYS A 195 -7.09 -8.42 1.05
N ASP A 196 -7.26 -9.71 0.79
CA ASP A 196 -6.75 -10.77 1.65
C ASP A 196 -5.22 -10.82 1.60
N ALA A 197 -4.64 -10.70 0.39
CA ALA A 197 -3.20 -10.60 0.24
C ALA A 197 -2.63 -9.32 0.86
N VAL A 198 -3.32 -8.18 0.74
CA VAL A 198 -2.92 -6.94 1.45
C VAL A 198 -2.88 -7.19 2.95
N ILE A 199 -3.95 -7.70 3.55
CA ILE A 199 -4.02 -7.94 5.00
C ILE A 199 -2.88 -8.88 5.44
N LYS A 200 -2.66 -9.98 4.72
CA LYS A 200 -1.59 -10.94 5.00
C LYS A 200 -0.21 -10.28 4.98
N TYR A 201 0.17 -9.65 3.87
CA TYR A 201 1.53 -9.15 3.69
C TYR A 201 1.77 -7.83 4.42
N ALA A 202 0.79 -6.93 4.47
CA ALA A 202 0.95 -5.66 5.18
C ALA A 202 1.05 -5.85 6.70
N THR A 203 0.41 -6.87 7.27
CA THR A 203 0.57 -7.20 8.70
C THR A 203 2.02 -7.57 9.05
N ILE A 204 2.75 -8.18 8.12
CA ILE A 204 4.18 -8.46 8.25
C ILE A 204 4.97 -7.19 7.93
N GLY A 205 4.67 -6.53 6.81
CA GLY A 205 5.41 -5.39 6.31
C GLY A 205 5.41 -4.18 7.24
N LYS A 206 4.33 -3.97 8.00
CA LYS A 206 4.25 -2.84 8.94
C LYS A 206 5.35 -2.89 9.99
N SER A 207 5.95 -4.04 10.30
CA SER A 207 7.06 -4.12 11.26
C SER A 207 8.38 -3.54 10.71
N HIS A 208 8.48 -3.26 9.42
CA HIS A 208 9.67 -2.63 8.85
C HIS A 208 9.82 -1.20 9.40
N LYS A 209 11.05 -0.83 9.79
CA LYS A 209 11.31 0.43 10.51
C LYS A 209 11.08 1.67 9.67
N GLU A 210 11.50 1.64 8.40
CA GLU A 210 11.53 2.84 7.55
C GLU A 210 10.39 2.80 6.52
N GLU A 211 10.28 1.72 5.76
CA GLU A 211 9.23 1.49 4.76
C GLU A 211 7.90 0.91 5.30
N GLY A 212 7.77 0.68 6.62
CA GLY A 212 6.55 0.07 7.19
C GLY A 212 5.29 0.92 6.99
N TYR A 213 5.43 2.22 6.75
CA TYR A 213 4.33 3.11 6.43
C TYR A 213 3.58 2.66 5.17
N ARG A 214 4.26 2.08 4.18
CA ARG A 214 3.63 1.63 2.93
C ARG A 214 2.59 0.55 3.20
N ALA A 215 2.97 -0.41 4.05
CA ALA A 215 2.06 -1.47 4.50
C ALA A 215 0.88 -0.89 5.30
N LEU A 216 1.12 0.05 6.19
CA LEU A 216 0.05 0.72 6.94
C LEU A 216 -0.90 1.52 6.03
N MET A 217 -0.40 2.18 4.99
CA MET A 217 -1.24 2.85 4.00
C MET A 217 -2.14 1.86 3.24
N CYS A 218 -1.60 0.71 2.82
CA CYS A 218 -2.42 -0.35 2.20
C CYS A 218 -3.48 -0.91 3.16
N LEU A 219 -3.14 -1.13 4.44
CA LEU A 219 -4.12 -1.56 5.45
C LEU A 219 -5.21 -0.51 5.66
N ALA A 220 -4.84 0.77 5.77
CA ALA A 220 -5.78 1.86 5.93
C ALA A 220 -6.72 1.95 4.70
N GLU A 221 -6.21 1.74 3.49
CA GLU A 221 -7.05 1.68 2.30
C GLU A 221 -8.05 0.52 2.36
N VAL A 222 -7.60 -0.69 2.73
CA VAL A 222 -8.47 -1.88 2.84
C VAL A 222 -9.55 -1.71 3.90
N TYR A 223 -9.21 -1.15 5.06
CA TYR A 223 -10.18 -0.94 6.15
C TYR A 223 -11.09 0.26 5.92
N GLY A 224 -10.60 1.30 5.24
CA GLY A 224 -11.35 2.54 5.00
C GLY A 224 -12.27 2.49 3.78
N LYS A 225 -12.07 1.55 2.84
CA LYS A 225 -12.85 1.44 1.60
C LYS A 225 -13.69 0.16 1.52
N GLY A 226 -14.92 0.29 1.03
CA GLY A 226 -15.83 -0.83 0.75
C GLY A 226 -17.27 -0.54 1.17
N GLU A 227 -18.17 -1.50 0.95
CA GLU A 227 -19.58 -1.37 1.36
C GLU A 227 -19.74 -1.26 2.88
N ASN A 228 -18.86 -1.92 3.64
CA ASN A 228 -18.81 -1.87 5.11
C ASN A 228 -17.37 -1.60 5.58
N PRO A 229 -16.94 -0.34 5.67
CA PRO A 229 -15.61 0.01 6.18
C PRO A 229 -15.42 -0.43 7.64
N ASP A 230 -14.26 -1.02 7.95
CA ASP A 230 -13.87 -1.33 9.32
C ASP A 230 -13.23 -0.09 9.96
N SER A 231 -14.09 0.81 10.44
CA SER A 231 -13.64 2.07 11.06
C SER A 231 -12.76 1.87 12.30
N THR A 232 -12.87 0.72 12.98
CA THR A 232 -12.06 0.41 14.17
C THR A 232 -10.63 0.08 13.75
N GLN A 233 -10.47 -0.84 12.80
CA GLN A 233 -9.15 -1.22 12.29
C GLN A 233 -8.50 -0.10 11.48
N TRP A 234 -9.31 0.67 10.75
CA TRP A 234 -8.84 1.87 10.06
C TRP A 234 -8.23 2.87 11.05
N LEU A 235 -8.97 3.26 12.10
CA LEU A 235 -8.46 4.22 13.09
C LEU A 235 -7.22 3.70 13.82
N ALA A 236 -7.21 2.43 14.20
CA ALA A 236 -6.03 1.81 14.81
C ALA A 236 -4.80 1.87 13.89
N THR A 237 -4.98 1.58 12.60
CA THR A 237 -3.92 1.65 11.59
C THR A 237 -3.41 3.08 11.40
N ILE A 238 -4.31 4.06 11.32
CA ILE A 238 -3.96 5.47 11.19
C ILE A 238 -3.20 5.99 12.43
N LYS A 239 -3.63 5.60 13.63
CA LYS A 239 -2.92 5.95 14.87
C LYS A 239 -1.53 5.32 14.93
N GLU A 240 -1.41 4.03 14.58
CA GLU A 240 -0.10 3.36 14.49
C GLU A 240 0.84 4.07 13.50
N GLY A 241 0.30 4.48 12.34
CA GLY A 241 1.03 5.26 11.34
C GLY A 241 1.50 6.61 11.86
N THR A 242 0.63 7.34 12.56
CA THR A 242 0.95 8.65 13.16
C THR A 242 2.06 8.54 14.20
N GLU A 243 2.02 7.52 15.05
CA GLU A 243 3.02 7.32 16.09
C GLU A 243 4.39 6.93 15.52
N ARG A 244 4.40 5.99 14.57
CA ARG A 244 5.64 5.36 14.08
C ARG A 244 6.26 6.09 12.90
N PHE A 245 5.45 6.77 12.10
CA PHE A 245 5.86 7.46 10.89
C PHE A 245 5.35 8.92 10.89
N PRO A 246 5.75 9.73 11.89
CA PRO A 246 5.24 11.09 12.04
C PRO A 246 5.70 12.04 10.93
N THR A 247 6.55 11.62 9.99
CA THR A 247 6.90 12.38 8.79
C THR A 247 5.97 12.09 7.62
N GLN A 248 5.10 11.09 7.73
CA GLN A 248 4.15 10.71 6.70
C GLN A 248 2.84 11.46 6.94
N GLU A 249 2.69 12.59 6.25
CA GLU A 249 1.54 13.50 6.35
C GLU A 249 0.20 12.77 6.17
N TYR A 250 0.17 11.71 5.36
CA TYR A 250 -1.00 10.86 5.15
C TYR A 250 -1.69 10.44 6.46
N PHE A 251 -0.96 9.93 7.46
CA PHE A 251 -1.60 9.45 8.68
C PHE A 251 -2.11 10.59 9.54
N ILE A 252 -1.37 11.69 9.60
CA ILE A 252 -1.72 12.84 10.43
C ILE A 252 -2.95 13.54 9.85
N GLY A 253 -2.96 13.79 8.54
CA GLY A 253 -4.14 14.35 7.86
C GLY A 253 -5.39 13.51 8.08
N ASN A 254 -5.31 12.19 7.81
CA ASN A 254 -6.45 11.29 8.00
C ASN A 254 -6.93 11.24 9.47
N LEU A 255 -6.01 11.27 10.44
CA LEU A 255 -6.37 11.27 11.86
C LEU A 255 -7.09 12.56 12.25
N MET A 256 -6.61 13.72 11.78
CA MET A 256 -7.22 15.00 12.10
C MET A 256 -8.57 15.18 11.40
N ASP A 257 -8.69 14.76 10.15
CA ASP A 257 -9.97 14.73 9.44
C ASP A 257 -11.00 13.86 10.16
N TYR A 258 -10.58 12.70 10.69
CA TYR A 258 -11.46 11.86 11.52
C TYR A 258 -11.96 12.61 12.76
N TYR A 259 -11.08 13.30 13.49
CA TYR A 259 -11.49 14.05 14.67
C TYR A 259 -12.45 15.20 14.33
N ILE A 260 -12.20 15.92 13.23
CA ILE A 260 -13.09 16.98 12.73
C ILE A 260 -14.47 16.41 12.40
N GLN A 261 -14.53 15.35 11.59
CA GLN A 261 -15.79 14.74 11.17
C GLN A 261 -16.61 14.16 12.34
N LYS A 262 -15.95 13.75 13.42
CA LYS A 262 -16.62 13.25 14.64
C LYS A 262 -16.93 14.34 15.66
N GLY A 263 -16.59 15.61 15.39
CA GLY A 263 -16.75 16.72 16.33
C GLY A 263 -15.86 16.60 17.56
N ARG A 264 -14.79 15.79 17.49
CA ARG A 264 -13.85 15.51 18.58
C ARG A 264 -12.62 16.41 18.48
N ILE A 265 -12.84 17.71 18.31
CA ILE A 265 -11.78 18.68 18.01
C ILE A 265 -10.72 18.75 19.12
N ASP A 266 -11.14 18.68 20.39
CA ASP A 266 -10.23 18.70 21.54
C ASP A 266 -9.27 17.49 21.58
N ASP A 267 -9.75 16.32 21.15
CA ASP A 267 -8.91 15.14 21.03
C ASP A 267 -7.89 15.33 19.90
N GLY A 268 -8.31 15.91 18.77
CA GLY A 268 -7.42 16.27 17.66
C GLY A 268 -6.34 17.27 18.08
N LEU A 269 -6.71 18.31 18.83
CA LEU A 269 -5.76 19.30 19.37
C LEU A 269 -4.74 18.65 20.32
N THR A 270 -5.20 17.75 21.19
CA THR A 270 -4.31 17.02 22.11
C THR A 270 -3.31 16.16 21.34
N GLU A 271 -3.75 15.45 20.30
CA GLU A 271 -2.91 14.55 19.51
C GLU A 271 -1.92 15.34 18.63
N ILE A 272 -2.34 16.42 17.96
CA ILE A 272 -1.43 17.23 17.14
C ILE A 272 -0.37 17.93 17.99
N ASP A 273 -0.69 18.35 19.23
CA ASP A 273 0.29 18.92 20.16
C ASP A 273 1.37 17.89 20.55
N GLN A 274 1.01 16.62 20.73
CA GLN A 274 1.98 15.55 20.99
C GLN A 274 2.90 15.28 19.79
N VAL A 275 2.35 15.36 18.57
CA VAL A 275 3.13 15.23 17.33
C VAL A 275 4.12 16.39 17.19
N LEU A 276 3.63 17.62 17.35
CA LEU A 276 4.44 18.85 17.28
C LEU A 276 5.57 18.86 18.30
N ALA A 277 5.34 18.35 19.51
CA ALA A 277 6.37 18.25 20.55
C ALA A 277 7.54 17.33 20.17
N LYS A 278 7.32 16.35 19.28
CA LYS A 278 8.37 15.42 18.80
C LYS A 278 9.01 15.90 17.51
N ASN A 279 8.21 16.43 16.59
CA ASN A 279 8.65 16.91 15.28
C ASN A 279 7.74 18.05 14.82
N GLU A 280 8.21 19.28 14.91
CA GLU A 280 7.48 20.43 14.39
C GLU A 280 7.72 20.60 12.89
N THR A 281 6.65 20.62 12.11
CA THR A 281 6.69 20.93 10.67
C THR A 281 5.69 22.03 10.33
N PRO A 282 5.91 22.79 9.24
CA PRO A 282 4.92 23.78 8.78
C PRO A 282 3.53 23.18 8.54
N TYR A 283 3.48 21.95 8.01
CA TYR A 283 2.23 21.23 7.81
C TYR A 283 1.51 20.92 9.13
N PHE A 284 2.20 20.46 10.18
CA PHE A 284 1.53 20.17 11.47
C PHE A 284 1.07 21.42 12.20
N LEU A 285 1.82 22.53 12.09
CA LEU A 285 1.37 23.83 12.58
C LEU A 285 0.11 24.27 11.83
N TYR A 286 0.09 24.10 10.51
CA TYR A 286 -1.09 24.43 9.70
C TYR A 286 -2.30 23.60 10.12
N VAL A 287 -2.14 22.30 10.29
CA VAL A 287 -3.19 21.38 10.76
C VAL A 287 -3.70 21.77 12.16
N LYS A 288 -2.81 22.14 13.09
CA LYS A 288 -3.20 22.67 14.41
C LYS A 288 -4.04 23.94 14.28
N GLY A 289 -3.62 24.88 13.43
CA GLY A 289 -4.36 26.12 13.17
C GLY A 289 -5.75 25.84 12.61
N VAL A 290 -5.88 24.85 11.71
CA VAL A 290 -7.18 24.41 11.19
C VAL A 290 -8.06 23.83 12.30
N LEU A 291 -7.53 22.98 13.19
CA LEU A 291 -8.29 22.45 14.32
C LEU A 291 -8.78 23.55 15.28
N GLN A 292 -7.93 24.56 15.55
CA GLN A 292 -8.32 25.72 16.35
C GLN A 292 -9.43 26.54 15.67
N TYR A 293 -9.32 26.71 14.35
CA TYR A 293 -10.37 27.35 13.54
C TYR A 293 -11.69 26.57 13.59
N GLU A 294 -11.67 25.24 13.45
CA GLU A 294 -12.85 24.38 13.55
C GLU A 294 -13.47 24.41 14.97
N LYS A 295 -12.63 24.58 16.01
CA LYS A 295 -13.08 24.84 17.39
C LYS A 295 -13.73 26.22 17.56
N LYS A 296 -13.64 27.10 16.56
CA LYS A 296 -13.99 28.54 16.61
C LYS A 296 -13.14 29.34 17.60
N ASP A 297 -11.96 28.83 17.94
CA ASP A 297 -10.94 29.54 18.72
C ASP A 297 -10.08 30.36 17.75
N TYR A 298 -10.69 31.41 17.19
CA TYR A 298 -10.10 32.20 16.11
C TYR A 298 -8.82 32.91 16.54
N ASP A 299 -8.74 33.39 17.79
CA ASP A 299 -7.53 34.05 18.31
C ASP A 299 -6.35 33.07 18.37
N ALA A 300 -6.58 31.84 18.85
CA ALA A 300 -5.54 30.82 18.88
C ALA A 300 -5.13 30.37 17.46
N ALA A 301 -6.10 30.22 16.56
CA ALA A 301 -5.84 29.88 15.16
C ALA A 301 -4.97 30.95 14.48
N ILE A 302 -5.33 32.22 14.63
CA ILE A 302 -4.58 33.37 14.09
C ILE A 302 -3.16 33.40 14.65
N ALA A 303 -2.99 33.17 15.96
CA ALA A 303 -1.66 33.10 16.57
C ALA A 303 -0.80 31.98 15.95
N THR A 304 -1.38 30.79 15.75
CA THR A 304 -0.69 29.66 15.12
C THR A 304 -0.33 29.95 13.66
N PHE A 305 -1.25 30.49 12.86
CA PHE A 305 -0.98 30.83 11.47
C PHE A 305 0.07 31.96 11.31
N ASN A 306 0.04 32.96 12.20
CA ASN A 306 1.09 33.98 12.25
C ASN A 306 2.48 33.38 12.56
N SER A 307 2.54 32.32 13.37
CA SER A 307 3.81 31.61 13.61
C SER A 307 4.37 30.95 12.35
N ILE A 308 3.50 30.44 11.46
CA ILE A 308 3.89 29.89 10.15
C ILE A 308 4.42 31.01 9.24
N ILE A 309 3.69 32.12 9.19
CA ILE A 309 4.08 33.32 8.41
C ILE A 309 5.46 33.84 8.86
N ALA A 310 5.69 33.93 10.18
CA ALA A 310 6.96 34.40 10.74
C ALA A 310 8.14 33.48 10.42
N LYS A 311 7.90 32.16 10.30
CA LYS A 311 8.90 31.19 9.87
C LYS A 311 9.23 31.28 8.38
N ASN A 312 8.36 31.92 7.59
CA ASN A 312 8.51 32.10 6.14
C ASN A 312 8.84 30.78 5.41
N SER A 313 8.09 29.73 5.73
CA SER A 313 8.25 28.37 5.21
C SER A 313 7.07 27.98 4.31
N ASP A 314 6.85 26.68 4.07
CA ASP A 314 5.65 26.20 3.38
C ASP A 314 4.36 26.65 4.10
N PHE A 315 3.25 26.66 3.37
CA PHE A 315 1.91 27.05 3.83
C PHE A 315 1.70 28.54 4.17
N VAL A 316 2.62 29.45 3.84
CA VAL A 316 2.44 30.89 4.15
C VAL A 316 1.19 31.48 3.47
N ALA A 317 0.95 31.18 2.19
CA ALA A 317 -0.24 31.67 1.48
C ALA A 317 -1.54 31.08 2.07
N GLU A 318 -1.53 29.78 2.38
CA GLU A 318 -2.63 29.08 3.04
C GLU A 318 -2.89 29.63 4.45
N ALA A 319 -1.84 29.97 5.22
CA ALA A 319 -1.94 30.57 6.54
C ALA A 319 -2.58 31.96 6.48
N TYR A 320 -2.18 32.81 5.52
CA TYR A 320 -2.85 34.08 5.27
C TYR A 320 -4.33 33.87 4.92
N SER A 321 -4.64 32.97 3.98
CA SER A 321 -6.02 32.65 3.62
C SER A 321 -6.85 32.22 4.84
N LYS A 322 -6.30 31.35 5.71
CA LYS A 322 -6.97 30.90 6.93
C LYS A 322 -7.13 31.98 8.01
N ILE A 323 -6.20 32.94 8.12
CA ILE A 323 -6.41 34.13 8.95
C ILE A 323 -7.57 34.96 8.39
N GLY A 324 -7.67 35.09 7.06
CA GLY A 324 -8.83 35.68 6.38
C GLY A 324 -10.13 34.99 6.81
N ASP A 325 -10.16 33.65 6.78
CA ASP A 325 -11.32 32.85 7.19
C ASP A 325 -11.76 33.14 8.63
N CYS A 326 -10.80 33.32 9.55
CA CYS A 326 -11.04 33.63 10.96
C CYS A 326 -11.79 34.96 11.18
N TYR A 327 -11.81 35.86 10.20
CA TYR A 327 -12.59 37.11 10.24
C TYR A 327 -13.81 37.06 9.32
N PHE A 328 -13.66 36.47 8.13
CA PHE A 328 -14.68 36.43 7.10
C PHE A 328 -15.92 35.64 7.52
N PHE A 329 -15.74 34.44 8.08
CA PHE A 329 -16.89 33.60 8.46
C PHE A 329 -17.66 34.13 9.67
N PRO A 330 -17.01 34.67 10.73
CA PRO A 330 -17.72 35.43 11.75
C PRO A 330 -18.55 36.59 11.18
N ALA A 331 -18.02 37.31 10.17
CA ALA A 331 -18.79 38.35 9.49
C ALA A 331 -19.99 37.77 8.73
N GLN A 332 -19.85 36.62 8.07
CA GLN A 332 -20.99 35.96 7.40
C GLN A 332 -22.11 35.59 8.36
N LEU A 333 -21.80 35.14 9.58
CA LEU A 333 -22.81 34.85 10.60
C LEU A 333 -23.61 36.12 10.93
N ILE A 334 -22.94 37.27 11.06
CA ILE A 334 -23.60 38.54 11.32
C ILE A 334 -24.41 39.01 10.10
N VAL A 335 -23.92 38.79 8.87
CA VAL A 335 -24.69 39.04 7.63
C VAL A 335 -25.99 38.23 7.62
N GLU A 336 -25.92 36.95 7.98
CA GLU A 336 -27.09 36.08 8.06
C GLU A 336 -28.07 36.56 9.15
N GLU A 337 -27.57 36.95 10.32
CA GLU A 337 -28.40 37.58 11.36
C GLU A 337 -29.08 38.87 10.85
N ASN A 338 -28.34 39.72 10.15
CA ASN A 338 -28.86 40.98 9.61
C ASN A 338 -29.94 40.77 8.57
N SER A 339 -29.87 39.69 7.79
CA SER A 339 -30.91 39.36 6.80
C SER A 339 -32.29 39.06 7.41
N LYS A 340 -32.37 38.84 8.73
CA LYS A 340 -33.58 38.44 9.45
C LYS A 340 -34.22 39.60 10.23
N ILE A 341 -33.62 40.79 10.23
CA ILE A 341 -34.09 41.96 10.99
C ILE A 341 -34.38 43.15 10.06
N SER A 342 -35.21 44.09 10.51
CA SER A 342 -35.55 45.29 9.74
C SER A 342 -34.35 46.24 9.65
N MET A 343 -34.22 46.95 8.53
CA MET A 343 -33.20 48.00 8.37
C MET A 343 -33.38 49.17 9.34
N ASP A 344 -34.61 49.38 9.84
CA ASP A 344 -34.91 50.40 10.85
C ASP A 344 -34.56 49.95 12.29
N ASP A 345 -34.22 48.67 12.48
CA ASP A 345 -33.75 48.17 13.78
C ASP A 345 -32.36 48.74 14.08
N PRO A 346 -32.13 49.40 15.23
CA PRO A 346 -30.81 49.89 15.62
C PRO A 346 -29.71 48.82 15.56
N LYS A 347 -30.06 47.55 15.78
CA LYS A 347 -29.14 46.41 15.69
C LYS A 347 -28.62 46.19 14.27
N TYR A 348 -29.40 46.53 13.24
CA TYR A 348 -28.97 46.40 11.84
C TYR A 348 -27.72 47.24 11.57
N ALA A 349 -27.76 48.53 11.95
CA ALA A 349 -26.64 49.45 11.77
C ALA A 349 -25.40 49.04 12.60
N GLU A 350 -25.60 48.55 13.82
CA GLU A 350 -24.53 48.02 14.67
C GLU A 350 -23.84 46.81 14.02
N ASN A 351 -24.64 45.87 13.51
CA ASN A 351 -24.15 44.69 12.82
C ASN A 351 -23.43 45.03 11.51
N GLU A 352 -23.92 46.00 10.73
CA GLU A 352 -23.25 46.48 9.52
C GLU A 352 -21.85 47.04 9.83
N ALA A 353 -21.70 47.79 10.93
CA ALA A 353 -20.40 48.28 11.37
C ALA A 353 -19.45 47.14 11.75
N LYS A 354 -19.93 46.12 12.48
CA LYS A 354 -19.13 44.94 12.84
C LYS A 354 -18.72 44.11 11.61
N ILE A 355 -19.63 43.92 10.66
CA ILE A 355 -19.33 43.22 9.40
C ILE A 355 -18.22 43.95 8.65
N LYS A 356 -18.33 45.27 8.54
CA LYS A 356 -17.30 46.11 7.90
C LYS A 356 -15.94 45.95 8.60
N GLU A 357 -15.88 46.06 9.92
CA GLU A 357 -14.64 45.90 10.69
C GLU A 357 -13.97 44.54 10.43
N LEU A 358 -14.75 43.46 10.43
CA LEU A 358 -14.24 42.11 10.19
C LEU A 358 -13.75 41.93 8.75
N TYR A 359 -14.47 42.48 7.77
CA TYR A 359 -14.04 42.47 6.38
C TYR A 359 -12.75 43.27 6.15
N GLU A 360 -12.59 44.42 6.81
CA GLU A 360 -11.36 45.21 6.76
C GLU A 360 -10.15 44.45 7.35
N LYS A 361 -10.38 43.55 8.32
CA LYS A 361 -9.35 42.63 8.84
C LYS A 361 -9.10 41.43 7.91
N ALA A 362 -10.14 40.92 7.23
CA ALA A 362 -10.04 39.76 6.35
C ALA A 362 -9.33 40.08 5.02
N ALA A 363 -9.69 41.20 4.38
CA ALA A 363 -9.20 41.59 3.05
C ALA A 363 -7.68 41.53 2.87
N PRO A 364 -6.85 42.18 3.72
CA PRO A 364 -5.40 42.19 3.52
C PRO A 364 -4.78 40.80 3.58
N ASN A 365 -5.39 39.87 4.31
CA ASN A 365 -4.91 38.50 4.40
C ASN A 365 -5.18 37.74 3.10
N TYR A 366 -6.38 37.85 2.53
CA TYR A 366 -6.67 37.24 1.23
C TYR A 366 -5.91 37.90 0.08
N GLU A 367 -5.69 39.22 0.11
CA GLU A 367 -4.81 39.93 -0.82
C GLU A 367 -3.39 39.38 -0.78
N LYS A 368 -2.86 39.14 0.43
CA LYS A 368 -1.54 38.55 0.58
C LYS A 368 -1.49 37.10 0.08
N ALA A 369 -2.54 36.31 0.32
CA ALA A 369 -2.67 34.98 -0.25
C ALA A 369 -2.70 35.03 -1.80
N LYS A 370 -3.40 36.00 -2.40
CA LYS A 370 -3.42 36.26 -3.84
C LYS A 370 -2.05 36.64 -4.39
N GLU A 371 -1.32 37.53 -3.72
CA GLU A 371 0.03 37.92 -4.12
C GLU A 371 0.99 36.73 -4.17
N LEU A 372 0.89 35.83 -3.17
CA LEU A 372 1.78 34.67 -3.04
C LEU A 372 1.39 33.52 -3.95
N LYS A 373 0.09 33.29 -4.19
CA LYS A 373 -0.44 32.21 -5.04
C LYS A 373 -1.58 32.73 -5.93
N PRO A 374 -1.26 33.54 -6.97
CA PRO A 374 -2.28 34.14 -7.83
C PRO A 374 -3.07 33.09 -8.63
N ASP A 375 -2.47 31.97 -8.99
CA ASP A 375 -3.18 30.92 -9.74
C ASP A 375 -4.13 30.11 -8.84
N ASN A 376 -3.90 30.09 -7.52
CA ASN A 376 -4.74 29.36 -6.58
C ASN A 376 -5.91 30.23 -6.08
N ARG A 377 -6.83 30.54 -6.99
CA ARG A 377 -8.03 31.37 -6.73
C ARG A 377 -8.90 30.84 -5.58
N GLN A 378 -8.80 29.57 -5.20
CA GLN A 378 -9.56 28.99 -4.08
C GLN A 378 -9.18 29.58 -2.72
N LEU A 379 -7.97 30.14 -2.60
CA LEU A 379 -7.49 30.75 -1.36
C LEU A 379 -8.04 32.17 -1.11
N TRP A 380 -8.55 32.86 -2.13
CA TRP A 380 -8.84 34.30 -2.03
C TRP A 380 -10.00 34.79 -2.90
N GLY A 381 -10.28 34.17 -4.06
CA GLY A 381 -11.15 34.70 -5.12
C GLY A 381 -12.54 35.10 -4.67
N GLN A 382 -13.34 34.12 -4.27
CA GLN A 382 -14.72 34.36 -3.85
C GLN A 382 -14.80 35.19 -2.56
N TYR A 383 -13.80 35.07 -1.69
CA TYR A 383 -13.76 35.80 -0.43
C TYR A 383 -13.52 37.30 -0.67
N LEU A 384 -12.50 37.66 -1.44
CA LEU A 384 -12.24 39.04 -1.85
C LEU A 384 -13.41 39.62 -2.66
N LEU A 385 -14.01 38.83 -3.55
CA LEU A 385 -15.17 39.30 -4.31
C LEU A 385 -16.34 39.69 -3.39
N ASN A 386 -16.66 38.87 -2.39
CA ASN A 386 -17.72 39.19 -1.42
C ASN A 386 -17.35 40.43 -0.57
N ILE A 387 -16.10 40.52 -0.10
CA ILE A 387 -15.63 41.66 0.69
C ILE A 387 -15.70 42.95 -0.12
N TYR A 388 -15.13 42.98 -1.33
CA TYR A 388 -15.11 44.16 -2.19
C TYR A 388 -16.50 44.57 -2.65
N TRP A 389 -17.42 43.63 -2.88
CA TRP A 389 -18.81 43.98 -3.20
C TRP A 389 -19.41 44.90 -2.13
N LYS A 390 -19.09 44.65 -0.86
CA LYS A 390 -19.58 45.45 0.27
C LYS A 390 -18.75 46.70 0.55
N LEU A 391 -17.42 46.64 0.36
CA LEU A 391 -16.51 47.71 0.79
C LEU A 391 -16.00 48.62 -0.34
N ASN A 392 -15.79 48.09 -1.55
CA ASN A 392 -15.14 48.80 -2.65
C ASN A 392 -15.59 48.30 -4.03
N LYS A 393 -16.55 49.01 -4.64
CA LYS A 393 -17.12 48.64 -5.94
C LYS A 393 -16.09 48.61 -7.08
N ALA A 394 -15.08 49.48 -7.05
CA ALA A 394 -14.07 49.51 -8.11
C ALA A 394 -13.16 48.27 -8.07
N GLU A 395 -12.76 47.83 -6.87
CA GLU A 395 -11.99 46.59 -6.68
C GLU A 395 -12.82 45.36 -7.00
N TYR A 396 -14.12 45.37 -6.66
CA TYR A 396 -15.05 44.32 -7.07
C TYR A 396 -15.09 44.17 -8.60
N ASP A 397 -15.34 45.27 -9.33
CA ASP A 397 -15.50 45.22 -10.78
C ASP A 397 -14.20 44.76 -11.48
N ALA A 398 -13.05 45.17 -10.94
CA ALA A 398 -11.75 44.73 -11.43
C ALA A 398 -11.52 43.23 -11.19
N LEU A 399 -11.83 42.74 -9.97
CA LEU A 399 -11.64 41.35 -9.59
C LEU A 399 -12.61 40.41 -10.31
N GLU A 400 -13.87 40.80 -10.46
CA GLU A 400 -14.88 40.02 -11.20
C GLU A 400 -14.41 39.76 -12.64
N LYS A 401 -13.88 40.80 -13.31
CA LYS A 401 -13.33 40.66 -14.65
C LYS A 401 -12.13 39.71 -14.67
N GLU A 402 -11.22 39.82 -13.71
CA GLU A 402 -10.06 38.93 -13.57
C GLU A 402 -10.46 37.46 -13.38
N LEU A 403 -11.50 37.18 -12.59
CA LEU A 403 -11.96 35.83 -12.29
C LEU A 403 -12.72 35.16 -13.44
N THR A 404 -13.29 35.94 -14.36
CA THR A 404 -14.00 35.46 -15.56
C THR A 404 -13.11 35.21 -16.78
N MET A 405 -11.85 35.61 -16.69
CA MET A 405 -10.77 35.27 -17.65
C MET A 405 -10.00 34.05 -17.17
#